data_AF-V7BV05-F1
#
_entry.id   AF-V7BV05-F1
#
_cell.length_a   1.000
_cell.length_b   1.000
_cell.length_c   1.000
_cell.angle_alpha   90.00
_cell.angle_beta   90.00
_cell.angle_gamma   90.00
#
_symmetry.space_group_name_H-M   'P 1'
#
loop_
_entity.id
_entity.type
_entity.pdbx_description
1 polymer ?
#
loop_
_entity_poly.entity_id
_entity_poly.type
_entity_poly.pdbx_seq_one_letter_code
_entity_poly.pdbx_strand_id
1 'polypeptide(L)' 'MTISVKESIMVQPAEATPRKVLWNSDLDLLAGNYHIPTLYFYNPNGTSNFFHPNILKEALSKTL' A
#
# COMPACT_ATOMS: atom_id res chain seq x y z
N MET A 1 -9.26 0.70 -23.29
CA MET A 1 -8.79 -0.15 -22.16
C MET A 1 -9.87 -0.16 -21.11
N THR A 2 -10.37 -1.35 -20.74
CA THR A 2 -11.42 -1.49 -19.72
C THR A 2 -10.77 -2.01 -18.45
N ILE A 3 -10.88 -1.26 -17.36
CA ILE A 3 -10.35 -1.64 -16.04
C ILE A 3 -11.55 -1.82 -15.11
N SER A 4 -11.60 -2.93 -14.39
CA SER A 4 -12.61 -3.18 -13.36
C SER A 4 -11.92 -3.49 -12.02
N VAL A 5 -12.38 -2.86 -10.95
CA VAL A 5 -11.92 -3.14 -9.60
C VAL A 5 -12.58 -4.44 -9.15
N LYS A 6 -11.78 -5.46 -8.82
CA LYS A 6 -12.28 -6.76 -8.35
C LYS A 6 -12.48 -6.79 -6.83
N GLU A 7 -11.60 -6.11 -6.09
CA GLU A 7 -11.60 -6.08 -4.63
C GLU A 7 -11.01 -4.73 -4.17
N SER A 8 -11.50 -4.23 -3.05
CA SER A 8 -10.92 -3.13 -2.29
C SER A 8 -10.97 -3.48 -0.81
N ILE A 9 -9.86 -3.32 -0.10
CA ILE A 9 -9.74 -3.70 1.30
C ILE A 9 -8.79 -2.76 2.04
N MET A 10 -9.11 -2.47 3.30
CA MET A 10 -8.21 -1.79 4.23
C MET A 10 -7.29 -2.81 4.91
N VAL A 11 -5.99 -2.80 4.60
CA VAL A 11 -5.00 -3.66 5.24
C VAL A 11 -4.51 -3.00 6.52
N GLN A 12 -4.61 -3.70 7.65
CA GLN A 12 -4.15 -3.23 8.96
C GLN A 12 -2.76 -3.82 9.29
N PRO A 13 -1.99 -3.20 10.20
CA PRO A 13 -0.78 -3.81 10.77
C PRO A 13 -1.08 -5.20 11.33
N ALA A 14 -0.14 -6.14 11.14
CA ALA A 14 -0.28 -7.52 11.62
C ALA A 14 -0.18 -7.62 13.15
N GLU A 15 0.51 -6.66 13.77
CA GLU A 15 0.76 -6.58 15.20
C GLU A 15 0.32 -5.22 15.75
N ALA A 16 0.23 -5.10 17.08
CA ALA A 16 -0.16 -3.87 17.72
C ALA A 16 0.91 -2.77 17.52
N THR A 17 0.49 -1.61 17.02
CA THR A 17 1.37 -0.44 16.85
C THR A 17 1.17 0.59 17.98
N PRO A 18 2.18 1.42 18.29
CA PRO A 18 2.05 2.45 19.32
C PRO A 18 0.93 3.44 19.01
N ARG A 19 0.00 3.62 19.95
CA ARG A 19 -1.07 4.62 19.85
C ARG A 19 -0.57 5.99 20.33
N LYS A 20 -0.17 6.84 19.39
CA LYS A 20 0.33 8.20 19.68
C LYS A 20 0.01 9.18 18.56
N VAL A 21 0.00 10.46 18.90
CA VAL A 21 0.00 11.55 17.92
C VAL A 21 1.47 11.86 17.58
N LEU A 22 1.78 11.89 16.29
CA LEU A 22 3.08 12.33 15.77
C LEU A 22 2.96 13.79 15.33
N TRP A 23 3.92 14.62 15.72
CA TRP A 23 3.98 16.03 15.33
C TRP A 23 4.59 16.16 13.94
N ASN A 24 3.98 16.98 13.08
CA ASN A 24 4.48 17.32 11.75
C ASN A 24 5.18 18.68 11.80
N SER A 25 6.32 18.80 11.12
CA SER A 25 7.01 20.08 10.96
C SER A 25 6.33 20.97 9.93
N ASP A 26 6.69 22.26 9.93
CA ASP A 26 6.19 23.20 8.92
C ASP A 26 6.47 22.71 7.49
N LEU A 27 7.62 22.06 7.26
CA LEU A 27 7.98 21.50 5.95
C LEU A 27 7.08 20.32 5.56
N ASP A 28 6.69 19.47 6.51
CA ASP A 28 5.76 18.36 6.27
C ASP A 28 4.36 18.85 5.90
N LEU A 29 3.95 20.00 6.46
CA LEU A 29 2.65 20.64 6.20
C LEU A 29 2.57 21.39 4.87
N LEU A 30 3.70 21.65 4.20
CA LEU A 30 3.73 22.25 2.86
C LEU A 30 3.33 21.27 1.76
N ALA A 31 3.31 19.96 2.04
CA ALA A 31 2.85 18.97 1.10
C ALA A 31 1.39 19.22 0.71
N GLY A 32 1.06 19.05 -0.57
CA GLY A 32 -0.31 19.21 -1.04
C GLY A 32 -1.26 18.18 -0.43
N ASN A 33 -2.55 18.53 -0.32
CA ASN A 33 -3.60 17.64 0.18
C ASN A 33 -4.01 16.57 -0.85
N TYR A 34 -3.04 15.81 -1.36
CA TYR A 34 -3.25 14.73 -2.32
C TYR A 34 -2.14 13.67 -2.22
N HIS A 35 -2.42 12.45 -2.66
CA HIS A 35 -1.42 11.39 -2.76
C HIS A 35 -0.55 11.58 -4.00
N ILE A 36 0.77 11.43 -3.86
CA ILE A 36 1.72 11.48 -4.98
C ILE A 36 1.63 10.15 -5.75
N PRO A 37 1.15 10.13 -7.01
CA PRO A 37 1.01 8.90 -7.77
C PRO A 37 2.35 8.46 -8.35
N THR A 38 2.66 7.17 -8.27
CA THR A 38 3.80 6.55 -8.96
C THR A 38 3.37 5.17 -9.46
N LEU A 39 3.77 4.80 -10.69
CA LEU A 39 3.39 3.54 -11.33
C LEU A 39 4.61 2.65 -11.53
N TYR A 40 4.46 1.37 -11.18
CA TYR A 40 5.46 0.32 -11.39
C TYR A 40 4.90 -0.73 -12.34
N PHE A 41 5.70 -1.12 -13.35
CA PHE A 41 5.33 -2.11 -14.35
C PHE A 41 6.23 -3.34 -14.21
N TYR A 42 5.64 -4.52 -14.27
CA TYR A 42 6.33 -5.79 -14.13
C TYR A 42 5.91 -6.74 -15.24
N ASN A 43 6.88 -7.45 -15.82
CA ASN A 43 6.59 -8.54 -16.75
C ASN A 43 6.25 -9.82 -15.98
N PRO A 44 5.34 -10.67 -16.49
CA PRO A 44 5.10 -12.00 -15.90
C PRO A 44 6.40 -12.80 -15.82
N ASN A 45 6.62 -13.49 -14.70
CA ASN A 45 7.81 -14.29 -14.45
C ASN A 45 7.62 -15.80 -14.70
N GLY A 46 6.44 -16.21 -15.18
CA GLY A 46 6.10 -17.61 -15.44
C GLY A 46 5.62 -18.41 -14.22
N THR A 47 5.56 -17.82 -13.02
CA THR A 47 5.04 -18.51 -11.83
C THR A 47 3.53 -18.41 -11.72
N SER A 48 2.88 -19.46 -11.20
CA SER A 48 1.41 -19.50 -11.02
C SER A 48 0.89 -18.53 -9.96
N ASN A 49 1.77 -18.05 -9.08
CA ASN A 49 1.48 -17.13 -7.99
C ASN A 49 1.98 -15.70 -8.24
N PHE A 50 2.29 -15.34 -9.50
CA PHE A 50 2.74 -13.99 -9.86
C PHE A 50 1.72 -12.94 -9.36
N PHE A 51 2.15 -12.04 -8.48
CA PHE A 51 1.31 -11.03 -7.81
C PHE A 51 0.06 -11.60 -7.10
N HIS A 52 0.19 -12.77 -6.47
CA HIS A 52 -0.91 -13.35 -5.70
C HIS A 52 -1.37 -12.39 -4.58
N PRO A 53 -2.64 -11.94 -4.57
CA PRO A 53 -3.08 -10.82 -3.75
C PRO A 53 -2.95 -11.08 -2.24
N ASN A 54 -3.14 -12.33 -1.79
CA ASN A 54 -3.00 -12.65 -0.37
C ASN A 54 -1.55 -12.56 0.11
N ILE A 55 -0.58 -12.91 -0.74
CA ILE A 55 0.84 -12.78 -0.41
C ILE A 55 1.19 -11.30 -0.23
N LEU A 56 0.69 -10.44 -1.12
CA LEU A 56 0.91 -9.00 -1.04
C LEU A 56 0.23 -8.37 0.17
N LYS A 57 -1.01 -8.76 0.47
CA LYS A 57 -1.76 -8.27 1.65
C LYS A 57 -1.08 -8.66 2.95
N GLU A 58 -0.62 -9.91 3.07
CA GLU A 58 0.12 -10.38 4.25
C GLU A 58 1.48 -9.70 4.40
N ALA A 59 2.23 -9.54 3.30
CA ALA A 59 3.52 -8.85 3.31
C ALA A 59 3.36 -7.38 3.70
N LEU A 60 2.34 -6.69 3.16
CA LEU A 60 2.02 -5.31 3.53
C LEU A 60 1.64 -5.23 5.02
N SER A 61 0.74 -6.09 5.49
CA SER A 61 0.31 -6.11 6.90
C SER A 61 1.48 -6.28 7.88
N LYS A 62 2.48 -7.10 7.55
CA LYS A 62 3.70 -7.27 8.36
C LYS A 62 4.68 -6.11 8.27
N THR A 63 4.57 -5.27 7.22
CA THR A 63 5.46 -4.12 7.00
C THR A 63 4.93 -2.86 7.68
N LEU A 64 3.61 -2.75 7.81
CA LEU A 64 2.89 -1.69 8.53
C LEU A 64 3.06 -1.82 10.05
#